data_AF-A0A959GXG0-F1
#
_entry.id   AF-A0A959GXG0-F1
#
_cell.length_a   1.000
_cell.length_b   1.000
_cell.length_c   1.000
_cell.angle_alpha   90.00
_cell.angle_beta   90.00
_cell.angle_gamma   90.00
#
_symmetry.space_group_name_H-M   'P 1'
#
loop_
_entity.id
_entity.type
_entity.pdbx_description
1 polymer ?
#
loop_
_entity_poly.entity_id
_entity_poly.type
_entity_poly.pdbx_seq_one_letter_code
_entity_poly.pdbx_strand_id
1 'polypeptide(L)'
;MRQLLLLLAGSAVYFFWFSYFVGLRPEHIYLYAFVLLLYFAHAASRRFVLAFGVFIAYWIIYDSMRVMPNYEVNPIHVAEPYDLEKAWFGINTPEGRLTLNEYFKDRHVPFLDILSGLFYLNWVPVPLLFAFWLLRNDKMLFLKFSYAFVFTNLVG
;
A
#
# COMPACT_ATOMS: atom_id res chain seq x y z
N MET A 1 20.83 20.60 17.46
CA MET A 1 21.80 20.03 16.49
C MET A 1 21.51 18.56 16.14
N ARG A 2 21.44 17.63 17.11
CA ARG A 2 21.24 16.18 16.83
C ARG A 2 20.04 15.85 15.92
N GLN A 3 18.87 16.42 16.17
CA GLN A 3 17.66 16.15 15.36
C GLN A 3 17.79 16.65 13.92
N LEU A 4 18.42 17.81 13.73
CA LEU A 4 18.69 18.36 12.39
C LEU A 4 19.65 17.47 11.61
N LEU A 5 20.71 16.96 12.26
CA LEU A 5 21.66 16.05 11.63
C LEU A 5 21.00 14.73 11.21
N LEU A 6 20.15 14.15 12.05
CA LEU A 6 19.39 12.94 11.71
C LEU A 6 18.44 13.17 10.53
N LEU A 7 17.78 14.33 10.50
CA LEU A 7 16.91 14.70 9.39
C LEU A 7 17.70 14.84 8.09
N LEU A 8 18.81 15.59 8.10
CA LEU A 8 19.66 15.75 6.91
C LEU A 8 20.22 14.42 6.43
N ALA A 9 20.71 13.57 7.33
CA ALA A 9 21.22 12.24 7.00
C ALA A 9 20.10 11.35 6.42
N GLY A 10 18.94 11.29 7.06
CA GLY A 10 17.80 10.51 6.57
C GLY A 10 17.29 11.00 5.22
N SER A 11 17.34 12.30 4.98
CA SER A 11 16.95 12.91 3.71
C SER A 11 17.94 12.55 2.60
N ALA A 12 19.25 12.63 2.89
CA ALA A 12 20.29 12.23 1.96
C ALA A 12 20.13 10.74 1.59
N VAL A 13 19.92 9.86 2.58
CA VAL A 13 19.69 8.43 2.34
C VAL A 13 18.43 8.20 1.51
N TYR A 14 17.31 8.86 1.85
CA TYR A 14 16.05 8.74 1.13
C TYR A 14 16.21 9.13 -0.35
N PHE A 15 16.72 10.32 -0.63
CA PHE A 15 16.86 10.79 -2.01
C PHE A 15 17.95 10.04 -2.76
N PHE A 16 19.04 9.62 -2.10
CA PHE A 16 20.03 8.75 -2.72
C PHE A 16 19.40 7.41 -3.15
N TRP A 17 18.67 6.75 -2.26
CA TRP A 17 18.02 5.48 -2.56
C TRP A 17 17.06 5.58 -3.74
N PHE A 18 16.15 6.55 -3.72
CA PHE A 18 15.17 6.70 -4.80
C PHE A 18 15.80 7.18 -6.11
N SER A 19 16.85 8.02 -6.07
CA SER A 19 17.49 8.51 -7.30
C SER A 19 18.31 7.44 -8.02
N TYR A 20 18.99 6.56 -7.27
CA TYR A 20 19.95 5.61 -7.85
C TYR A 20 19.41 4.19 -7.99
N PHE A 21 18.47 3.76 -7.16
CA PHE A 21 17.98 2.36 -7.17
C PHE A 21 16.54 2.23 -7.67
N VAL A 22 15.61 3.06 -7.16
CA VAL A 22 14.17 2.87 -7.44
C VAL A 22 13.69 3.68 -8.66
N GLY A 23 14.33 4.82 -8.94
CA GLY A 23 13.87 5.84 -9.89
C GLY A 23 13.01 6.90 -9.18
N LEU A 24 13.56 8.10 -9.05
CA LEU A 24 12.91 9.23 -8.37
C LEU A 24 11.73 9.75 -9.18
N ARG A 25 10.57 9.90 -8.54
CA ARG A 25 9.32 10.36 -9.15
C ARG A 25 8.70 11.50 -8.33
N PRO A 26 7.79 12.31 -8.92
CA PRO A 26 7.19 13.45 -8.24
C PRO A 26 6.53 13.09 -6.90
N GLU A 27 5.90 11.92 -6.79
CA GLU A 27 5.27 11.47 -5.55
C GLU A 27 6.25 11.31 -4.38
N HIS A 28 7.52 10.93 -4.64
CA HIS A 28 8.55 10.85 -3.59
C HIS A 28 8.82 12.24 -3.00
N ILE A 29 8.94 13.23 -3.87
CA ILE A 29 9.19 14.62 -3.49
C ILE A 29 7.97 15.19 -2.76
N TYR A 30 6.77 14.99 -3.28
CA TYR A 30 5.53 15.50 -2.67
C TYR A 30 5.26 14.87 -1.31
N LEU A 31 5.44 13.55 -1.16
CA LEU A 31 5.22 12.87 0.11
C LEU A 31 6.30 13.23 1.13
N TYR A 32 7.57 13.32 0.72
CA TYR A 32 8.64 13.78 1.60
C TYR A 32 8.38 15.21 2.10
N ALA A 33 8.02 16.13 1.20
CA ALA A 33 7.67 17.51 1.55
C ALA A 33 6.44 17.57 2.47
N PHE A 34 5.43 16.73 2.23
CA PHE A 34 4.24 16.62 3.07
C PHE A 34 4.59 16.13 4.49
N VAL A 35 5.43 15.11 4.61
CA VAL A 35 5.91 14.60 5.91
C VAL A 35 6.70 15.68 6.66
N LEU A 36 7.58 16.42 5.99
CA LEU A 36 8.31 17.53 6.59
C LEU A 36 7.37 18.65 7.06
N LEU A 37 6.41 19.03 6.22
CA LEU A 37 5.41 20.04 6.55
C LEU A 37 4.66 19.62 7.82
N LEU A 38 4.15 18.39 7.88
CA LEU A 38 3.47 17.89 9.07
C LEU A 38 4.40 17.82 10.29
N TYR A 39 5.66 17.43 10.12
CA TYR A 39 6.62 17.35 11.21
C TYR A 39 6.93 18.72 11.85
N PHE A 40 7.00 19.78 11.04
CA PHE A 40 7.32 21.13 11.49
C PHE A 40 6.10 22.00 11.81
N ALA A 41 4.91 21.69 11.27
CA ALA A 41 3.72 22.54 11.43
C ALA A 41 3.26 22.70 12.88
N HIS A 42 3.10 21.60 13.63
CA HIS A 42 2.60 21.65 15.00
C HIS A 42 3.07 20.46 15.85
N ALA A 43 3.05 20.58 17.18
CA ALA A 43 3.43 19.49 18.08
C ALA A 43 2.54 18.24 17.90
N ALA A 44 1.25 18.44 17.61
CA ALA A 44 0.30 17.35 17.38
C ALA A 44 0.59 16.60 16.06
N SER A 45 0.83 17.31 14.96
CA SER A 45 1.15 16.71 13.67
C SER A 45 2.52 16.03 13.69
N ARG A 46 3.49 16.57 14.42
CA ARG A 46 4.78 15.89 14.67
C ARG A 46 4.60 14.54 15.35
N ARG A 47 3.78 14.49 16.41
CA ARG A 47 3.48 13.23 17.11
C ARG A 47 2.78 12.23 16.19
N PHE A 48 1.88 12.70 15.33
CA PHE A 48 1.24 11.87 14.32
C PHE A 48 2.25 11.27 13.33
N VAL A 49 3.13 12.09 12.74
CA VAL A 49 4.19 11.62 11.82
C VAL A 49 5.08 10.58 12.47
N LEU A 50 5.49 10.80 13.73
CA LEU A 50 6.31 9.86 14.46
C LEU A 50 5.57 8.54 14.76
N ALA A 51 4.29 8.61 15.14
CA ALA A 51 3.48 7.41 15.38
C ALA A 51 3.25 6.61 14.09
N PHE A 52 3.01 7.30 12.97
CA PHE A 52 2.81 6.70 11.64
C PHE A 52 4.12 6.35 10.92
N GLY A 53 5.27 6.53 11.58
CA GLY A 53 6.58 6.24 11.00
C GLY A 53 6.71 4.81 10.49
N VAL A 54 6.03 3.84 11.10
CA VAL A 54 6.00 2.44 10.65
C VAL A 54 5.31 2.28 9.29
N PHE A 55 4.24 3.05 9.02
CA PHE A 55 3.56 3.05 7.72
C PHE A 55 4.38 3.79 6.66
N ILE A 56 5.08 4.87 7.04
CA ILE A 56 6.01 5.56 6.15
C ILE A 56 7.15 4.62 5.75
N ALA A 57 7.73 3.89 6.71
CA ALA A 57 8.76 2.89 6.43
C ALA A 57 8.23 1.76 5.53
N TYR A 58 7.03 1.25 5.81
CA TYR A 58 6.35 0.29 4.94
C TYR A 58 6.21 0.80 3.51
N TRP A 59 5.75 2.04 3.32
CA TRP A 59 5.60 2.62 1.99
C TRP A 59 6.95 2.74 1.25
N ILE A 60 8.01 3.15 1.94
CA ILE A 60 9.36 3.20 1.37
C ILE A 60 9.80 1.80 0.93
N ILE A 61 9.64 0.79 1.79
CA ILE A 61 10.03 -0.60 1.49
C ILE A 61 9.21 -1.13 0.31
N TYR A 62 7.90 -0.95 0.34
CA TYR A 62 6.99 -1.42 -0.69
C TYR A 62 7.31 -0.80 -2.06
N ASP A 63 7.53 0.51 -2.12
CA ASP A 63 7.92 1.16 -3.38
C ASP A 63 9.33 0.74 -3.83
N SER A 64 10.20 0.36 -2.89
CA SER A 64 11.52 -0.18 -3.18
C SER A 64 11.49 -1.61 -3.73
N MET A 65 10.38 -2.34 -3.66
CA MET A 65 10.24 -3.64 -4.31
C MET A 65 10.37 -3.55 -5.84
N ARG A 66 10.23 -2.35 -6.41
CA ARG A 66 10.47 -2.08 -7.84
C ARG A 66 11.93 -2.23 -8.26
N VAL A 67 12.89 -2.21 -7.32
CA VAL A 67 14.31 -2.40 -7.64
C VAL A 67 14.55 -3.77 -8.29
N MET A 68 13.78 -4.77 -7.88
CA MET A 68 13.84 -6.11 -8.44
C MET A 68 12.42 -6.61 -8.67
N PRO A 69 11.80 -6.24 -9.80
CA PRO A 69 10.45 -6.67 -10.10
C PRO A 69 10.36 -8.20 -10.15
N ASN A 70 9.31 -8.76 -9.55
CA ASN A 70 9.19 -10.22 -9.39
C ASN A 70 9.25 -10.97 -10.72
N TYR A 71 8.76 -10.38 -11.81
CA TYR A 71 8.77 -10.97 -13.14
C TYR A 71 10.17 -11.12 -13.77
N GLU A 72 11.18 -10.41 -13.25
CA GLU A 72 12.56 -10.55 -13.72
C GLU A 72 13.28 -11.73 -13.06
N VAL A 73 12.78 -12.20 -11.92
CA VAL A 73 13.42 -13.23 -11.10
C VAL A 73 12.59 -14.51 -10.93
N ASN A 74 11.29 -14.44 -11.18
CA ASN A 74 10.36 -15.56 -11.07
C ASN A 74 9.43 -15.62 -12.29
N PRO A 75 9.01 -16.82 -12.72
CA PRO A 75 7.98 -16.96 -13.74
C PRO A 75 6.64 -16.40 -13.25
N ILE A 76 5.92 -15.71 -14.12
CA ILE A 76 4.57 -15.25 -13.83
C ILE A 76 3.58 -16.37 -14.15
N HIS A 77 2.95 -16.93 -13.12
CA HIS A 77 1.87 -17.89 -13.27
C HIS A 77 0.53 -17.16 -13.40
N VAL A 78 -0.06 -17.21 -14.59
CA VAL A 78 -1.37 -16.58 -14.88
C VAL A 78 -2.41 -17.62 -15.27
N ALA A 79 -2.02 -18.60 -16.08
CA ALA A 79 -2.92 -19.62 -16.60
C ALA A 79 -3.40 -20.56 -15.47
N GLU A 80 -2.50 -20.98 -14.60
CA GLU A 80 -2.80 -21.98 -13.57
C GLU A 80 -3.79 -21.44 -12.52
N PRO A 81 -3.63 -20.22 -11.97
CA PRO A 81 -4.64 -19.62 -11.10
C PRO A 81 -5.98 -19.39 -11.80
N TYR A 82 -5.95 -18.97 -13.07
CA TYR A 82 -7.15 -18.75 -13.88
C TYR A 82 -7.93 -20.05 -14.09
N ASP A 83 -7.25 -21.12 -14.51
CA ASP A 83 -7.87 -22.43 -14.75
C ASP A 83 -8.42 -23.03 -13.44
N LEU A 84 -7.71 -22.82 -12.32
CA LEU A 84 -8.17 -23.23 -11.00
C LEU A 84 -9.43 -22.46 -10.58
N GLU A 85 -9.45 -21.14 -10.75
CA GLU A 85 -10.63 -20.31 -10.50
C GLU A 85 -11.81 -20.77 -11.36
N LYS A 86 -11.57 -20.99 -12.66
CA LYS A 86 -12.59 -21.44 -13.61
C LYS A 86 -13.13 -22.82 -13.24
N ALA A 87 -12.28 -23.73 -12.80
CA ALA A 87 -12.67 -25.08 -12.40
C ALA A 87 -13.44 -25.11 -11.07
N TRP A 88 -13.07 -24.29 -10.10
CA TRP A 88 -13.66 -24.32 -8.75
C TRP A 88 -14.86 -23.40 -8.61
N PHE A 89 -14.78 -22.20 -9.19
CA PHE A 89 -15.77 -21.12 -9.01
C PHE A 89 -16.47 -20.70 -10.30
N GLY A 90 -16.10 -21.27 -11.45
CA GLY A 90 -16.70 -20.89 -12.72
C GLY A 90 -18.19 -21.23 -12.81
N ILE A 91 -18.95 -20.34 -13.45
CA ILE A 91 -20.39 -20.43 -13.71
C ILE A 91 -20.59 -21.15 -15.05
N ASN A 92 -21.45 -22.16 -15.08
CA ASN A 92 -21.84 -22.81 -16.34
C ASN A 92 -22.87 -21.95 -17.08
N THR A 93 -22.53 -21.50 -18.28
CA THR A 93 -23.44 -20.82 -19.21
C THR A 93 -23.58 -21.64 -20.50
N PRO A 94 -24.55 -21.33 -21.39
CA PRO A 94 -24.69 -22.01 -22.67
C PRO A 94 -23.44 -21.89 -23.58
N GLU A 95 -22.65 -20.82 -23.41
CA GLU A 95 -21.42 -20.56 -24.18
C GLU A 95 -20.19 -21.27 -23.62
N GLY A 96 -20.31 -21.86 -22.42
CA GLY A 96 -19.24 -22.58 -21.74
C GLY A 96 -19.19 -22.25 -20.25
N ARG A 97 -18.15 -22.73 -19.58
CA ARG A 97 -17.87 -22.35 -18.20
C ARG A 97 -17.12 -21.02 -18.21
N LEU A 98 -17.57 -20.04 -17.43
CA LEU A 98 -16.96 -18.71 -17.34
C LEU A 98 -16.51 -18.42 -15.92
N THR A 99 -15.39 -17.72 -15.74
CA THR A 99 -15.03 -17.15 -14.43
C THR A 99 -15.99 -16.01 -14.06
N LEU A 100 -16.00 -15.58 -12.80
CA LEU A 100 -16.88 -14.50 -12.36
C LEU A 100 -16.56 -13.18 -13.08
N ASN A 101 -15.29 -12.86 -13.28
CA ASN A 101 -14.91 -11.66 -14.01
C ASN A 101 -15.38 -11.69 -15.48
N GLU A 102 -15.34 -12.86 -16.14
CA GLU A 102 -15.86 -13.03 -17.51
C GLU A 102 -17.38 -12.86 -17.53
N TYR A 103 -18.09 -13.48 -16.58
CA TYR A 103 -19.54 -13.39 -16.49
C TYR A 103 -20.03 -11.95 -16.27
N PHE A 104 -19.37 -11.22 -15.37
CA PHE A 104 -19.70 -9.82 -15.05
C PHE A 104 -19.19 -8.81 -16.06
N LYS A 105 -18.20 -9.15 -16.89
CA LYS A 105 -17.74 -8.28 -17.98
C LYS A 105 -18.87 -7.88 -18.93
N ASP A 106 -19.82 -8.78 -19.18
CA ASP A 106 -20.97 -8.51 -20.06
C ASP A 106 -22.25 -8.17 -19.27
N ARG A 107 -22.24 -8.33 -17.94
CA ARG A 107 -23.41 -8.21 -17.04
C ARG A 107 -23.14 -7.27 -15.87
N HIS A 108 -22.39 -6.22 -16.12
CA HIS A 108 -22.11 -5.19 -15.12
C HIS A 108 -23.18 -4.08 -15.14
N VAL A 109 -23.29 -3.36 -14.03
CA VAL A 109 -24.15 -2.19 -13.93
C VAL A 109 -23.36 -1.04 -13.30
N PRO A 110 -23.57 0.22 -13.73
CA PRO A 110 -22.73 1.35 -13.28
C PRO A 110 -22.61 1.50 -11.77
N PHE A 111 -23.67 1.19 -11.03
CA PHE A 111 -23.65 1.22 -9.56
C PHE A 111 -22.63 0.23 -8.97
N LEU A 112 -22.59 -1.01 -9.46
CA LEU A 112 -21.66 -2.04 -8.98
C LEU A 112 -20.22 -1.75 -9.45
N ASP A 113 -20.06 -1.14 -10.62
CA ASP A 113 -18.74 -0.70 -11.11
C ASP A 113 -18.12 0.35 -10.19
N ILE A 114 -18.91 1.34 -9.79
CA ILE A 114 -18.46 2.36 -8.83
C ILE A 114 -18.17 1.72 -7.47
N LEU A 115 -19.08 0.87 -6.98
CA LEU A 115 -18.94 0.24 -5.67
C LEU A 115 -17.70 -0.66 -5.60
N SER A 116 -17.43 -1.45 -6.65
CA SER A 116 -16.25 -2.30 -6.74
C SER A 116 -14.96 -1.47 -6.75
N GLY A 117 -14.94 -0.35 -7.48
CA GLY A 117 -13.82 0.59 -7.46
C GLY A 117 -13.56 1.17 -6.07
N LEU A 118 -14.62 1.57 -5.35
CA LEU A 118 -14.50 2.06 -3.97
C LEU A 118 -13.93 1.00 -3.03
N PHE A 119 -14.44 -0.23 -3.09
CA PHE A 119 -13.93 -1.32 -2.26
C PHE A 119 -12.49 -1.70 -2.60
N TYR A 120 -12.14 -1.72 -3.89
CA TYR A 120 -10.78 -1.98 -4.32
C TYR A 120 -9.80 -0.93 -3.78
N LEU A 121 -10.15 0.36 -3.82
CA LEU A 121 -9.27 1.43 -3.35
C LEU A 121 -9.06 1.47 -1.83
N ASN A 122 -9.92 0.81 -1.04
CA ASN A 122 -9.94 0.93 0.41
C ASN A 122 -8.85 0.14 1.15
N TRP A 123 -8.09 -0.71 0.46
CA TRP A 123 -7.07 -1.58 1.07
C TRP A 123 -5.97 -0.84 1.84
N VAL A 124 -5.67 0.43 1.52
CA VAL A 124 -4.76 1.31 2.31
C VAL A 124 -5.51 2.36 3.13
N PRO A 125 -6.44 3.17 2.56
CA PRO A 125 -7.07 4.27 3.27
C PRO A 125 -7.83 3.82 4.52
N VAL A 126 -8.58 2.71 4.45
CA VAL A 126 -9.38 2.24 5.59
C VAL A 126 -8.49 1.78 6.75
N PRO A 127 -7.46 0.94 6.54
CA PRO A 127 -6.49 0.62 7.59
C PRO A 127 -5.80 1.84 8.21
N LEU A 128 -5.42 2.84 7.42
CA LEU A 128 -4.77 4.05 7.95
C LEU A 128 -5.73 4.93 8.77
N LEU A 129 -6.98 5.07 8.33
CA LEU A 129 -8.02 5.77 9.09
C LEU A 129 -8.32 5.03 10.40
N PHE A 130 -8.38 3.71 10.36
CA PHE A 130 -8.56 2.88 11.55
C PHE A 130 -7.36 3.00 12.50
N ALA A 131 -6.13 2.96 11.99
CA ALA A 131 -4.93 3.20 12.77
C ALA A 131 -4.94 4.59 13.43
N PHE A 132 -5.42 5.62 12.72
CA PHE A 132 -5.53 6.96 13.29
C PHE A 132 -6.56 7.04 14.41
N TRP A 133 -7.70 6.36 14.23
CA TRP A 133 -8.70 6.22 15.29
C TRP A 133 -8.11 5.48 16.50
N LEU A 134 -7.40 4.37 16.30
CA LEU A 134 -6.73 3.62 17.37
C LEU A 134 -5.69 4.47 18.11
N LEU A 135 -4.88 5.25 17.38
CA LEU A 135 -3.86 6.12 17.98
C LEU A 135 -4.43 7.06 19.07
N ARG A 136 -5.72 7.44 18.94
CA ARG A 136 -6.43 8.29 19.89
C ARG A 136 -7.14 7.51 21.00
N ASN A 137 -7.69 6.33 20.68
CA ASN A 137 -8.57 5.58 21.58
C ASN A 137 -7.86 4.44 22.34
N ASP A 138 -6.96 3.71 21.69
CA ASP A 138 -6.18 2.62 22.29
C ASP A 138 -4.79 2.52 21.62
N LYS A 139 -3.80 3.09 22.31
CA LYS A 139 -2.41 3.13 21.83
C LYS A 139 -1.75 1.75 21.78
N MET A 140 -2.15 0.83 22.65
CA MET A 140 -1.58 -0.52 22.64
C MET A 140 -2.11 -1.29 21.42
N LEU A 141 -3.42 -1.19 21.16
CA LEU A 141 -4.02 -1.79 19.98
C LEU A 141 -3.52 -1.13 18.70
N PHE A 142 -3.30 0.18 18.68
CA PHE A 142 -2.63 0.87 17.57
C PHE A 142 -1.28 0.24 17.23
N LEU A 143 -0.41 0.02 18.22
CA LEU A 143 0.91 -0.57 17.99
C LEU A 143 0.78 -2.01 17.45
N LYS A 144 -0.04 -2.85 18.09
CA LYS A 144 -0.29 -4.23 17.65
C LYS A 144 -0.81 -4.26 16.21
N PHE A 145 -1.80 -3.42 15.90
CA PHE A 145 -2.38 -3.31 14.57
C PHE A 145 -1.34 -2.85 13.53
N SER A 146 -0.57 -1.81 13.84
CA SER A 146 0.38 -1.23 12.88
C SER A 146 1.51 -2.20 12.54
N TYR A 147 2.05 -2.90 13.55
CA TYR A 147 3.07 -3.92 13.31
C TYR A 147 2.51 -5.15 12.58
N ALA A 148 1.31 -5.62 12.96
CA ALA A 148 0.66 -6.73 12.27
C ALA A 148 0.38 -6.37 10.80
N PHE A 149 -0.16 -5.16 10.55
CA PHE A 149 -0.41 -4.67 9.20
C PHE A 149 0.86 -4.67 8.35
N VAL A 150 1.94 -4.06 8.84
CA VAL A 150 3.20 -4.01 8.08
C VAL A 150 3.80 -5.40 7.89
N PHE A 151 3.78 -6.24 8.92
CA PHE A 151 4.29 -7.61 8.84
C PHE A 151 3.53 -8.43 7.79
N THR A 152 2.19 -8.45 7.84
CA THR A 152 1.38 -9.18 6.86
C THR A 152 1.65 -8.70 5.44
N ASN A 153 1.70 -7.39 5.20
CA ASN A 153 1.97 -6.87 3.85
C ASN A 153 3.40 -7.16 3.35
N LEU A 154 4.38 -7.34 4.24
CA LEU A 154 5.75 -7.73 3.84
C LEU A 154 5.88 -9.23 3.56
N VAL A 155 5.09 -10.06 4.25
CA VAL A 155 5.10 -11.53 4.04
C VAL A 155 4.35 -11.90 2.77
N GLY A 156 3.28 -11.17 2.43
CA GLY A 156 2.37 -11.51 1.34
C GLY A 156 1.25 -12.39 1.85
#